data_AF-A0A527G1A1-F1
#
_entry.id   AF-A0A527G1A1-F1
#
_cell.length_a   1.000
_cell.length_b   1.000
_cell.length_c   1.000
_cell.angle_alpha   90.00
_cell.angle_beta   90.00
_cell.angle_gamma   90.00
#
_symmetry.space_group_name_H-M   'P 1'
#
loop_
_entity.id
_entity.type
_entity.pdbx_description
1 polymer ?
#
loop_
_entity_poly.entity_id
_entity_poly.type
_entity_poly.pdbx_seq_one_letter_code
_entity_poly.pdbx_strand_id
1 'polypeptide(L)' 'EAVFVSCTSMRVARIIEEVEKELGKPVTSSNHALAWHMLRLGGIGEQIAGKGELFRRSL' A
#
# COMPACT_ATOMS: atom_id res chain seq x y z
N GLU A 1 4.97 3.76 12.79
CA GLU A 1 5.42 2.36 12.59
C GLU A 1 4.56 1.72 11.50
N ALA A 2 5.08 0.74 10.75
CA ALA A 2 4.35 0.05 9.67
C ALA A 2 4.82 -1.40 9.56
N VAL A 3 3.98 -2.26 8.96
CA VAL A 3 4.30 -3.66 8.67
C VAL A 3 4.71 -3.80 7.21
N PHE A 4 5.90 -4.35 6.98
CA PHE A 4 6.39 -4.65 5.65
C PHE A 4 6.33 -6.15 5.38
N VAL A 5 5.59 -6.54 4.33
CA VAL A 5 5.51 -7.91 3.85
C VAL A 5 6.56 -8.13 2.76
N SER A 6 7.57 -8.94 3.06
CA SER A 6 8.68 -9.27 2.14
C SER A 6 8.33 -10.39 1.13
N CYS A 7 7.30 -11.20 1.39
CA CYS A 7 6.94 -12.33 0.52
C CYS A 7 6.40 -11.85 -0.84
N THR A 8 7.09 -12.20 -1.93
CA THR A 8 6.72 -11.83 -3.31
C THR A 8 5.45 -12.53 -3.81
N SER A 9 5.11 -13.70 -3.26
CA SER A 9 3.94 -14.49 -3.68
C SER A 9 2.62 -13.99 -3.08
N MET A 10 2.65 -13.14 -2.05
CA MET A 10 1.45 -12.66 -1.37
C MET A 10 0.86 -11.44 -2.10
N ARG A 11 -0.39 -11.57 -2.55
CA ARG A 11 -1.15 -10.48 -3.19
C ARG A 11 -1.70 -9.50 -2.14
N VAL A 12 -0.79 -8.83 -1.43
CA VAL A 12 -1.10 -7.88 -0.33
C VAL A 12 -2.14 -6.85 -0.77
N ALA A 13 -2.01 -6.29 -1.97
CA ALA A 13 -2.92 -5.27 -2.50
C ALA A 13 -4.41 -5.70 -2.63
N ARG A 14 -4.74 -6.98 -2.41
CA ARG A 14 -6.14 -7.47 -2.37
C ARG A 14 -6.74 -7.50 -0.97
N ILE A 15 -5.90 -7.67 0.06
CA ILE A 15 -6.33 -7.87 1.45
C ILE A 15 -5.84 -6.74 2.37
N ILE A 16 -5.12 -5.76 1.83
CA ILE A 16 -4.36 -4.79 2.62
C ILE A 16 -5.22 -4.01 3.60
N GLU A 17 -6.44 -3.60 3.25
CA GLU A 17 -7.31 -2.86 4.17
C GLU A 17 -7.84 -3.73 5.32
N GLU A 18 -8.17 -4.99 5.03
CA GLU A 18 -8.57 -5.94 6.06
C GLU A 18 -7.41 -6.19 7.05
N VAL A 19 -6.20 -6.36 6.51
CA VAL A 19 -5.00 -6.57 7.32
C VAL A 19 -4.63 -5.31 8.12
N GLU A 20 -4.72 -4.11 7.54
CA GLU A 20 -4.50 -2.85 8.25
C GLU A 20 -5.51 -2.65 9.38
N LYS A 21 -6.77 -3.02 9.15
CA LYS A 21 -7.83 -2.97 10.15
C LYS A 21 -7.58 -3.95 11.30
N GLU A 22 -7.13 -5.17 10.99
CA GLU A 22 -6.83 -6.19 11.99
C GLU A 22 -5.58 -5.85 12.82
N LEU A 23 -4.54 -5.33 12.17
CA LEU A 23 -3.27 -4.99 12.82
C LEU A 23 -3.27 -3.61 13.48
N GLY A 24 -4.19 -2.73 13.10
CA GLY A 24 -4.21 -1.32 13.54
C GLY A 24 -2.97 -0.54 13.08
N LYS A 25 -2.27 -1.01 12.06
CA LYS A 25 -1.01 -0.45 11.56
C LYS A 25 -0.99 -0.45 10.02
N PRO A 26 -0.37 0.56 9.38
CA PRO A 26 -0.16 0.56 7.94
C PRO A 26 0.60 -0.67 7.47
N VAL A 27 0.18 -1.24 6.35
CA VAL A 27 0.81 -2.44 5.77
C VAL A 27 1.27 -2.12 4.36
N THR A 28 2.42 -2.67 3.95
CA THR A 28 2.88 -2.56 2.57
C THR A 28 3.76 -3.74 2.18
N SER A 29 4.14 -3.80 0.91
CA SER A 29 5.10 -4.76 0.34
C SER A 29 5.92 -4.08 -0.75
N SER A 30 6.96 -4.74 -1.27
CA SER A 30 7.78 -4.19 -2.36
C SER A 30 6.94 -3.77 -3.56
N ASN A 31 6.06 -4.66 -4.04
CA ASN A 31 5.23 -4.40 -5.22
C ASN A 31 4.18 -3.31 -4.96
N HIS A 32 3.62 -3.29 -3.74
CA HIS A 32 2.64 -2.29 -3.34
C HIS A 32 3.24 -0.88 -3.27
N ALA A 33 4.41 -0.76 -2.62
CA ALA A 33 5.15 0.50 -2.52
C ALA A 33 5.66 0.98 -3.88
N LEU A 34 6.16 0.07 -4.72
CA LEU A 34 6.60 0.40 -6.07
C LEU A 34 5.45 0.96 -6.92
N ALA A 35 4.28 0.32 -6.89
CA ALA A 35 3.11 0.81 -7.61
C ALA A 35 2.69 2.21 -7.15
N TRP A 36 2.63 2.45 -5.84
CA TRP A 36 2.37 3.80 -5.29
C TRP A 36 3.39 4.82 -5.80
N HIS A 37 4.69 4.50 -5.71
CA HIS A 37 5.75 5.44 -6.09
C HIS A 37 5.71 5.77 -7.58
N MET A 38 5.46 4.78 -8.46
CA MET A 38 5.31 5.02 -9.90
C MET A 38 4.14 5.95 -10.23
N LEU A 39 3.00 5.82 -9.55
CA LEU A 39 1.87 6.74 -9.74
C LEU A 39 2.26 8.17 -9.38
N ARG A 40 2.95 8.36 -8.25
CA ARG A 40 3.37 9.69 -7.79
C ARG A 40 4.41 10.32 -8.72
N LEU A 41 5.39 9.55 -9.20
CA LEU A 41 6.32 10.01 -10.23
C LEU A 41 5.63 10.35 -11.56
N GLY A 42 4.53 9.66 -11.88
CA GLY A 42 3.70 9.93 -13.05
C GLY A 42 2.76 11.14 -12.90
N GLY A 43 2.83 11.89 -11.78
CA GLY A 43 1.97 13.03 -11.51
C GLY A 43 0.54 12.65 -11.08
N ILE A 44 0.27 11.37 -10.84
CA ILE A 44 -1.04 10.87 -10.38
C ILE A 44 -1.04 10.99 -8.86
N GLY A 45 -1.71 12.04 -8.37
CA GLY A 45 -1.81 12.38 -6.95
C GLY A 45 -3.07 11.86 -6.27
N GLU A 46 -4.01 11.27 -7.03
CA GLU A 46 -5.28 10.79 -6.49
C GLU A 46 -5.07 9.76 -5.39
N GLN A 47 -5.93 9.86 -4.36
CA GLN A 47 -6.05 8.84 -3.34
C GLN A 47 -6.84 7.67 -3.90
N ILE A 48 -6.32 6.46 -3.74
CA ILE A 48 -6.97 5.24 -4.25
C ILE A 48 -7.49 4.43 -3.06
N ALA A 49 -8.81 4.40 -2.90
CA ALA A 49 -9.48 3.57 -1.90
C ALA A 49 -9.29 2.07 -2.20
N GLY A 50 -9.32 1.21 -1.17
CA GLY A 50 -9.12 -0.23 -1.35
C GLY A 50 -7.67 -0.65 -1.53
N LYS A 51 -6.71 0.29 -1.39
CA LYS A 51 -5.26 0.06 -1.57
C LYS A 51 -4.44 0.42 -0.33
N GLY A 52 -5.08 0.44 0.83
CA GLY A 52 -4.42 0.67 2.11
C GLY A 52 -3.94 2.12 2.30
N GLU A 53 -3.33 2.35 3.46
CA GLU A 53 -2.91 3.67 3.94
C GLU A 53 -1.91 4.36 3.00
N LEU A 54 -1.00 3.59 2.40
CA LEU A 54 0.06 4.14 1.55
C LEU A 54 -0.52 4.91 0.34
N PHE A 55 -1.57 4.37 -0.28
CA PHE A 55 -2.19 4.97 -1.47
C PHE A 55 -3.02 6.23 -1.18
N ARG A 56 -3.25 6.55 0.10
CA ARG A 56 -3.86 7.82 0.53
C ARG A 56 -2.84 8.94 0.75
N ARG A 57 -1.54 8.64 0.68
CA ARG A 57 -0.46 9.61 0.91
C ARG A 57 0.00 10.29 -0.38
N SER A 58 0.29 11.57 -0.28
CA SER A 58 1.06 12.32 -1.28
C SER A 58 2.55 11.96 -1.21
N LEU A 59 3.30 12.33 -2.26
CA LEU A 59 4.77 12.29 -2.24
C LEU A 59 5.31 13.23 -1.15
#